data_AF-A0A088CMP2-F1
#
_entry.id   AF-A0A088CMP2-F1
#
_cell.length_a   1.000
_cell.length_b   1.000
_cell.length_c   1.000
_cell.angle_alpha   90.00
_cell.angle_beta   90.00
_cell.angle_gamma   90.00
#
_symmetry.space_group_name_H-M   'P 1'
#
loop_
_entity.id
_entity.type
_entity.pdbx_description
1 polymer ?
#
loop_
_entity_poly.entity_id
_entity_poly.type
_entity_poly.pdbx_seq_one_letter_code
_entity_poly.pdbx_strand_id
1 'polypeptide(L)'
;TKETGLFTYDSGFTATASCKSAITYIDGDNGVLLYRGYPIEQLAEKSSFLEVSYLLMNGELPTADEFKKFDHEVTHHTMMHESLKNFLGGFRHDAHPMAMLAGSVASLSAFYHDTLDLNDPEQRRQAAIRLIAKVPTLAAAAYRYSIGWPIRYPRNNLNYVDRFL
;
A
#
# COMPACT_ATOMS: atom_id res chain seq x y z
N THR A 1 33.68 11.17 -4.47
CA THR A 1 33.90 12.44 -3.74
C THR A 1 35.31 12.56 -3.19
N LYS A 2 35.88 11.54 -2.53
CA LYS A 2 37.31 11.57 -2.12
C LYS A 2 38.31 11.64 -3.28
N GLU A 3 37.95 11.14 -4.47
CA GLU A 3 38.87 11.08 -5.61
C GLU A 3 38.97 12.38 -6.43
N THR A 4 37.90 13.19 -6.50
CA THR A 4 37.88 14.41 -7.33
C THR A 4 37.68 15.70 -6.54
N GLY A 5 37.18 15.64 -5.30
CA GLY A 5 36.88 16.84 -4.50
C GLY A 5 35.74 17.71 -5.02
N LEU A 6 35.02 17.26 -6.06
CA LEU A 6 33.93 18.00 -6.70
C LEU A 6 32.56 17.40 -6.35
N PHE A 7 31.53 18.27 -6.34
CA PHE A 7 30.13 17.90 -6.16
C PHE A 7 29.31 18.36 -7.37
N THR A 8 28.27 17.60 -7.72
CA THR A 8 27.27 18.03 -8.70
C THR A 8 26.19 18.85 -8.00
N TYR A 9 25.64 19.85 -8.68
CA TYR A 9 24.51 20.64 -8.21
C TYR A 9 23.32 20.41 -9.15
N ASP A 10 22.30 19.70 -8.67
CA ASP A 10 21.09 19.35 -9.42
C ASP A 10 19.88 19.46 -8.48
N SER A 11 19.36 20.68 -8.32
CA SER A 11 18.18 20.93 -7.50
C SER A 11 16.95 20.29 -8.15
N GLY A 12 16.39 19.27 -7.51
CA GLY A 12 15.23 18.53 -8.01
C GLY A 12 15.55 17.19 -8.68
N PHE A 13 16.82 16.76 -8.72
CA PHE A 13 17.23 15.45 -9.27
C PHE A 13 16.84 15.25 -10.75
N THR A 14 16.90 16.30 -11.57
CA THR A 14 16.46 16.25 -12.97
C THR A 14 17.38 15.39 -13.85
N ALA A 15 18.67 15.34 -13.52
CA ALA A 15 19.69 14.59 -14.27
C ALA A 15 20.30 13.46 -13.44
N THR A 16 19.80 13.23 -12.22
CA THR A 16 20.40 12.32 -11.24
C THR A 16 19.50 11.13 -10.94
N ALA A 17 19.93 9.93 -11.32
CA ALA A 17 19.29 8.69 -10.89
C ALA A 17 19.79 8.26 -9.50
N SER A 18 18.91 8.27 -8.49
CA SER A 18 19.27 7.99 -7.09
C SER A 18 19.33 6.51 -6.72
N CYS A 19 18.58 5.66 -7.44
CA CYS A 19 18.52 4.23 -7.18
C CYS A 19 18.45 3.39 -8.45
N LYS A 20 18.83 2.12 -8.34
CA LYS A 20 18.52 1.09 -9.34
C LYS A 20 17.22 0.40 -8.92
N SER A 21 16.28 0.26 -9.84
CA SER A 21 14.99 -0.40 -9.61
C SER A 21 14.68 -1.36 -10.75
N ALA A 22 14.00 -2.45 -10.42
CA ALA A 22 13.47 -3.42 -11.36
C ALA A 22 11.93 -3.55 -11.23
N ILE A 23 11.27 -2.53 -10.67
CA ILE A 23 9.82 -2.57 -10.36
C ILE A 23 9.00 -2.05 -11.54
N THR A 24 9.25 -0.82 -11.97
CA THR A 24 8.48 -0.14 -13.01
C THR A 24 9.42 0.49 -14.02
N TYR A 25 9.10 0.36 -15.29
CA TYR A 25 9.75 1.08 -16.39
C TYR A 25 8.76 2.08 -16.98
N ILE A 26 9.23 3.30 -17.22
CA ILE A 26 8.44 4.39 -17.80
C ILE A 26 9.26 5.00 -18.93
N ASP A 27 8.65 5.09 -20.11
CA ASP A 27 9.13 5.88 -21.23
C ASP A 27 8.05 6.92 -21.56
N GLY A 28 8.30 8.17 -21.15
CA GLY A 28 7.34 9.26 -21.31
C GLY A 28 7.14 9.69 -22.77
N ASP A 29 8.18 9.55 -23.61
CA ASP A 29 8.13 9.99 -25.01
C ASP A 29 7.32 9.01 -25.86
N ASN A 30 7.48 7.71 -25.61
CA ASN A 30 6.74 6.66 -26.30
C ASN A 30 5.42 6.28 -25.57
N GLY A 31 5.15 6.86 -24.40
CA GLY A 31 3.95 6.56 -23.60
C GLY A 31 3.91 5.14 -23.06
N VAL A 32 5.06 4.53 -22.77
CA VAL A 32 5.15 3.14 -22.30
C VAL A 32 5.24 3.09 -20.78
N LEU A 33 4.37 2.29 -20.15
CA LEU A 33 4.40 1.98 -18.72
C LEU A 33 4.38 0.47 -18.51
N LEU A 34 5.43 -0.08 -17.91
CA LEU A 34 5.57 -1.50 -17.63
C LEU A 34 5.73 -1.75 -16.14
N TYR A 35 4.97 -2.69 -15.57
CA TYR A 35 5.20 -3.23 -14.23
C TYR A 35 5.88 -4.58 -14.35
N ARG A 36 7.10 -4.72 -13.83
CA ARG A 36 7.93 -5.94 -13.96
C ARG A 36 8.04 -6.46 -15.41
N GLY A 37 7.97 -5.56 -16.39
CA GLY A 37 8.00 -5.89 -17.83
C GLY A 37 6.63 -6.11 -18.48
N TYR A 38 5.54 -6.20 -17.71
CA TYR A 38 4.19 -6.34 -18.22
C TYR A 38 3.57 -4.97 -18.56
N PRO A 39 3.01 -4.77 -19.77
CA PRO A 39 2.32 -3.52 -20.12
C PRO A 39 1.11 -3.24 -19.23
N ILE A 40 0.95 -1.98 -18.84
CA ILE A 40 -0.12 -1.57 -17.92
C ILE A 40 -1.53 -1.86 -18.46
N GLU A 41 -1.73 -1.76 -19.77
CA GLU A 41 -3.02 -2.01 -20.42
C GLU A 41 -3.44 -3.48 -20.24
N GLN A 42 -2.49 -4.39 -20.35
CA GLN A 42 -2.75 -5.82 -20.16
C GLN A 42 -3.10 -6.14 -18.71
N LEU A 43 -2.39 -5.51 -17.76
CA LEU A 43 -2.67 -5.69 -16.34
C LEU A 43 -4.04 -5.10 -15.96
N ALA A 44 -4.40 -3.94 -16.51
CA ALA A 44 -5.69 -3.29 -16.26
C ALA A 44 -6.88 -4.10 -16.79
N GLU A 45 -6.74 -4.72 -17.97
CA GLU A 45 -7.83 -5.50 -18.59
C GLU A 45 -7.95 -6.93 -18.06
N LYS A 46 -6.82 -7.57 -17.73
CA LYS A 46 -6.77 -9.03 -17.50
C LYS A 46 -6.43 -9.43 -16.08
N SER A 47 -6.05 -8.50 -15.23
CA SER A 47 -5.61 -8.79 -13.86
C SER A 47 -6.46 -8.05 -12.82
N SER A 48 -6.32 -8.46 -11.57
CA SER A 48 -6.95 -7.83 -10.41
C SER A 48 -5.95 -7.00 -9.59
N PHE A 49 -6.46 -6.09 -8.77
CA PHE A 49 -5.62 -5.26 -7.89
C PHE A 49 -4.68 -6.10 -6.99
N LEU A 50 -5.16 -7.24 -6.48
CA LEU A 50 -4.36 -8.11 -5.62
C LEU A 50 -3.27 -8.86 -6.39
N GLU A 51 -3.55 -9.33 -7.60
CA GLU A 51 -2.53 -9.94 -8.45
C GLU A 51 -1.43 -8.94 -8.83
N VAL A 52 -1.81 -7.70 -9.18
CA VAL A 52 -0.84 -6.64 -9.47
C VAL A 52 -0.04 -6.26 -8.23
N SER A 53 -0.68 -6.24 -7.05
CA SER A 53 0.02 -6.02 -5.77
C SER A 53 1.05 -7.12 -5.50
N TYR A 54 0.68 -8.38 -5.73
CA TYR A 54 1.59 -9.52 -5.63
C TYR A 54 2.76 -9.38 -6.62
N LEU A 55 2.49 -9.06 -7.88
CA LEU A 55 3.48 -8.84 -8.93
C LEU A 55 4.51 -7.78 -8.52
N LEU A 56 4.05 -6.64 -8.03
CA LEU A 56 4.93 -5.55 -7.62
C LEU A 56 5.80 -5.94 -6.43
N MET A 57 5.26 -6.70 -5.47
CA MET A 57 6.00 -7.17 -4.29
C MET A 57 7.01 -8.27 -4.62
N ASN A 58 6.61 -9.28 -5.39
CA ASN A 58 7.40 -10.52 -5.57
C ASN A 58 8.19 -10.56 -6.89
N GLY A 59 7.85 -9.71 -7.85
CA GLY A 59 8.55 -9.61 -9.13
C GLY A 59 7.89 -10.36 -10.29
N GLU A 60 7.08 -11.39 -10.00
CA GLU A 60 6.41 -12.23 -10.98
C GLU A 60 4.91 -12.36 -10.67
N LEU A 61 4.12 -12.74 -11.68
CA LEU A 61 2.70 -13.02 -11.51
C LEU A 61 2.50 -14.28 -10.64
N PRO A 62 1.51 -14.29 -9.74
CA PRO A 62 1.29 -15.43 -8.86
C PRO A 62 0.75 -16.63 -9.63
N THR A 63 1.14 -17.84 -9.20
CA THR A 63 0.39 -19.05 -9.52
C THR A 63 -0.96 -19.07 -8.79
N ALA A 64 -1.90 -19.93 -9.23
CA ALA A 64 -3.22 -20.02 -8.61
C ALA A 64 -3.19 -20.33 -7.11
N ASP A 65 -2.22 -21.12 -6.65
CA ASP A 65 -2.07 -21.45 -5.22
C ASP A 65 -1.42 -20.32 -4.42
N GLU A 66 -0.45 -19.62 -5.01
CA GLU A 66 0.15 -18.42 -4.40
C GLU A 66 -0.85 -17.30 -4.28
N PHE A 67 -1.67 -17.09 -5.31
CA PHE A 67 -2.72 -16.08 -5.27
C PHE A 67 -3.74 -16.37 -4.18
N LYS A 68 -4.22 -17.62 -4.06
CA LYS A 68 -5.15 -18.01 -2.97
C LYS A 68 -4.56 -17.78 -1.59
N LYS A 69 -3.27 -18.11 -1.40
CA LYS A 69 -2.57 -17.85 -0.13
C LYS A 69 -2.49 -16.36 0.15
N PHE A 70 -2.10 -15.56 -0.83
CA PHE A 70 -1.98 -14.11 -0.68
C PHE A 70 -3.34 -13.44 -0.40
N ASP A 71 -4.39 -13.80 -1.14
CA ASP A 71 -5.75 -13.29 -0.90
C ASP A 71 -6.26 -13.67 0.50
N HIS A 72 -6.00 -14.91 0.93
CA HIS A 72 -6.32 -15.35 2.28
C HIS A 72 -5.56 -14.53 3.35
N GLU A 73 -4.26 -14.33 3.18
CA GLU A 73 -3.43 -13.52 4.09
C GLU A 73 -3.94 -12.09 4.17
N VAL A 74 -4.22 -11.43 3.04
CA VAL A 74 -4.74 -10.06 3.00
C VAL A 74 -6.10 -9.99 3.67
N THR A 75 -7.01 -10.90 3.34
CA THR A 75 -8.38 -10.91 3.86
C THR A 75 -8.40 -11.04 5.39
N HIS A 76 -7.54 -11.88 5.97
CA HIS A 76 -7.46 -12.07 7.42
C HIS A 76 -6.80 -10.90 8.17
N HIS A 77 -6.13 -9.98 7.48
CA HIS A 77 -5.53 -8.79 8.07
C HIS A 77 -6.35 -7.51 7.87
N THR A 78 -7.54 -7.58 7.26
CA THR A 78 -8.38 -6.40 6.98
C THR A 78 -8.95 -5.73 8.23
N MET A 79 -9.20 -6.50 9.30
CA MET A 79 -9.78 -6.00 10.54
C MET A 79 -8.79 -5.11 11.29
N MET A 80 -9.24 -3.94 11.76
CA MET A 80 -8.44 -3.06 12.60
C MET A 80 -8.68 -3.34 14.08
N HIS A 81 -7.68 -3.03 14.91
CA HIS A 81 -7.84 -3.08 16.36
C HIS A 81 -8.90 -2.07 16.84
N GLU A 82 -9.75 -2.41 17.80
CA GLU A 82 -10.81 -1.51 18.29
C GLU A 82 -10.25 -0.19 18.85
N SER A 83 -9.07 -0.22 19.47
CA SER A 83 -8.36 1.01 19.89
C SER A 83 -8.05 1.96 18.72
N LEU A 84 -7.80 1.45 17.52
CA LEU A 84 -7.58 2.29 16.32
C LEU A 84 -8.88 2.95 15.86
N LYS A 85 -10.02 2.25 16.00
CA LYS A 85 -11.35 2.82 15.76
C LYS A 85 -11.67 3.93 16.78
N ASN A 86 -11.29 3.75 18.04
CA ASN A 86 -11.41 4.81 19.06
C ASN A 86 -10.49 6.00 18.74
N PHE A 87 -9.27 5.74 18.25
CA PHE A 87 -8.34 6.78 17.81
C PHE A 87 -8.94 7.65 16.68
N LEU A 88 -9.62 7.05 15.70
CA LEU A 88 -10.35 7.78 14.67
C LEU A 88 -11.44 8.71 15.25
N GLY A 89 -12.02 8.35 16.40
CA GLY A 89 -12.98 9.18 17.12
C GLY A 89 -12.38 10.46 17.73
N GLY A 90 -11.05 10.53 17.87
CA GLY A 90 -10.35 11.70 18.42
C GLY A 90 -10.14 12.84 17.42
N PHE A 91 -10.40 12.63 16.13
CA PHE A 91 -10.38 13.71 15.14
C PHE A 91 -11.57 14.66 15.33
N ARG A 92 -11.48 15.87 14.77
CA ARG A 92 -12.65 16.75 14.68
C ARG A 92 -13.64 16.17 13.67
N HIS A 93 -14.93 16.33 13.90
CA HIS A 93 -16.00 15.77 13.06
C HIS A 93 -15.93 16.18 11.57
N ASP A 94 -15.31 17.31 11.25
CA ASP A 94 -15.11 17.84 9.89
C ASP A 94 -13.65 17.72 9.41
N ALA A 95 -12.83 16.88 10.07
CA ALA A 95 -11.46 16.64 9.66
C ALA A 95 -11.42 16.11 8.23
N HIS A 96 -10.50 16.66 7.43
CA HIS A 96 -10.33 16.22 6.05
C HIS A 96 -9.90 14.74 6.01
N PRO A 97 -10.54 13.86 5.21
CA PRO A 97 -10.26 12.42 5.20
C PRO A 97 -8.78 12.07 4.97
N MET A 98 -8.06 12.85 4.16
CA MET A 98 -6.61 12.64 3.96
C MET A 98 -5.78 12.87 5.23
N ALA A 99 -6.13 13.86 6.07
CA ALA A 99 -5.42 14.11 7.32
C ALA A 99 -5.68 12.98 8.32
N MET A 100 -6.93 12.50 8.37
CA MET A 100 -7.31 11.34 9.17
C MET A 100 -6.55 10.09 8.73
N LEU A 101 -6.54 9.80 7.42
CA LEU A 101 -5.85 8.64 6.87
C LEU A 101 -4.35 8.67 7.17
N ALA A 102 -3.69 9.81 6.96
CA ALA A 102 -2.27 9.97 7.26
C ALA A 102 -1.96 9.73 8.74
N GLY A 103 -2.74 10.32 9.65
CA GLY A 103 -2.59 10.11 11.10
C GLY A 103 -2.86 8.67 11.52
N SER A 104 -3.90 8.04 10.96
CA SER A 104 -4.23 6.65 11.25
C SER A 104 -3.20 5.67 10.74
N VAL A 105 -2.67 5.85 9.52
CA VAL A 105 -1.58 5.00 8.99
C VAL A 105 -0.33 5.13 9.84
N ALA A 106 0.05 6.36 10.24
CA ALA A 106 1.18 6.56 11.14
C ALA A 106 0.97 5.86 12.49
N SER A 107 -0.25 5.93 13.05
CA SER A 107 -0.59 5.29 14.32
C SER A 107 -0.47 3.76 14.31
N LEU A 108 -0.51 3.11 13.14
CA LEU A 108 -0.31 1.66 13.02
C LEU A 108 1.03 1.21 13.61
N SER A 109 2.07 2.04 13.51
CA SER A 109 3.38 1.77 14.12
C SER A 109 3.32 1.58 15.64
N ALA A 110 2.38 2.26 16.32
CA ALA A 110 2.17 2.12 17.76
C ALA A 110 1.37 0.87 18.14
N PHE A 111 0.54 0.35 17.22
CA PHE A 111 -0.25 -0.87 17.45
C PHE A 111 0.50 -2.15 17.05
N TYR A 112 1.37 -2.06 16.05
CA TYR A 112 2.12 -3.19 15.48
C TYR A 112 3.62 -3.06 15.74
N HIS A 113 3.99 -2.66 16.96
CA HIS A 113 5.39 -2.42 17.36
C HIS A 113 6.21 -3.72 17.54
N ASP A 114 5.54 -4.86 17.58
CA ASP A 114 6.11 -6.19 17.81
C ASP A 114 6.87 -6.74 16.58
N THR A 115 6.61 -6.19 15.40
CA THR A 115 7.05 -6.73 14.11
C THR A 115 7.57 -5.62 13.20
N LEU A 116 8.56 -4.86 13.68
CA LEU A 116 9.16 -3.70 12.99
C LEU A 116 10.66 -3.87 12.69
N ASP A 117 11.21 -5.08 12.77
CA ASP A 117 12.60 -5.29 12.35
C ASP A 117 12.73 -5.17 10.83
N LEU A 118 13.42 -4.13 10.38
CA LEU A 118 13.68 -3.85 8.97
C LEU A 118 14.68 -4.84 8.34
N ASN A 119 15.47 -5.54 9.15
CA ASN A 119 16.44 -6.51 8.66
C ASN A 119 15.80 -7.89 8.42
N ASP A 120 14.67 -8.18 9.06
CA ASP A 120 13.93 -9.43 8.90
C ASP A 120 13.04 -9.38 7.64
N PRO A 121 13.31 -10.22 6.61
CA PRO A 121 12.49 -10.27 5.41
C PRO A 121 11.02 -10.63 5.67
N GLU A 122 10.74 -11.51 6.63
CA GLU A 122 9.37 -11.96 6.90
C GLU A 122 8.57 -10.87 7.62
N GLN A 123 9.18 -10.17 8.58
CA GLN A 123 8.51 -9.02 9.23
C GLN A 123 8.20 -7.91 8.23
N ARG A 124 9.11 -7.61 7.30
CA ARG A 124 8.86 -6.65 6.21
C ARG A 124 7.69 -7.09 5.33
N ARG A 125 7.63 -8.38 4.97
CA ARG A 125 6.53 -8.95 4.18
C ARG A 125 5.20 -8.82 4.92
N GLN A 126 5.16 -9.18 6.19
CA GLN A 126 3.97 -9.06 7.04
C GLN A 126 3.51 -7.61 7.18
N ALA A 127 4.43 -6.67 7.37
CA ALA A 127 4.11 -5.25 7.43
C ALA A 127 3.48 -4.75 6.11
N ALA A 128 4.04 -5.14 4.95
CA ALA A 128 3.48 -4.80 3.65
C ALA A 128 2.06 -5.37 3.45
N ILE A 129 1.83 -6.63 3.81
CA ILE A 129 0.49 -7.27 3.73
C ILE A 129 -0.51 -6.56 4.64
N ARG A 130 -0.12 -6.23 5.88
CA ARG A 130 -0.97 -5.49 6.80
C ARG A 130 -1.35 -4.12 6.26
N LEU A 131 -0.42 -3.42 5.60
CA LEU A 131 -0.70 -2.13 4.96
C LEU A 131 -1.71 -2.29 3.82
N ILE A 132 -1.48 -3.22 2.89
CA ILE A 132 -2.42 -3.52 1.79
C ILE A 132 -3.81 -3.86 2.34
N ALA A 133 -3.88 -4.69 3.38
CA ALA A 133 -5.15 -5.11 3.96
C ALA A 133 -5.91 -3.99 4.70
N LYS A 134 -5.19 -3.11 5.42
CA LYS A 134 -5.82 -2.15 6.36
C LYS A 134 -6.07 -0.77 5.76
N VAL A 135 -5.30 -0.35 4.76
CA VAL A 135 -5.47 0.98 4.15
C VAL A 135 -6.90 1.18 3.61
N PRO A 136 -7.54 0.22 2.90
CA PRO A 136 -8.94 0.37 2.48
C PRO A 136 -9.90 0.52 3.65
N THR A 137 -9.71 -0.28 4.71
CA THR A 137 -10.55 -0.21 5.92
C THR A 137 -10.42 1.15 6.61
N LEU A 138 -9.20 1.70 6.68
CA LEU A 138 -8.93 3.03 7.24
C LEU A 138 -9.53 4.14 6.36
N ALA A 139 -9.37 4.04 5.04
CA ALA A 139 -9.92 5.02 4.10
C ALA A 139 -11.46 5.05 4.15
N ALA A 140 -12.11 3.89 4.15
CA ALA A 140 -13.56 3.78 4.28
C ALA A 140 -14.05 4.29 5.66
N ALA A 141 -13.30 4.04 6.73
CA ALA A 141 -13.61 4.55 8.06
C ALA A 141 -13.47 6.09 8.13
N ALA A 142 -12.41 6.66 7.54
CA ALA A 142 -12.21 8.11 7.47
C ALA A 142 -13.33 8.80 6.68
N TYR A 143 -13.74 8.24 5.53
CA TYR A 143 -14.87 8.76 4.76
C TYR A 143 -16.18 8.70 5.54
N ARG A 144 -16.50 7.57 6.18
CA ARG A 144 -17.72 7.43 6.98
C ARG A 144 -17.74 8.40 8.16
N TYR A 145 -16.59 8.61 8.78
CA TYR A 145 -16.44 9.57 9.87
C TYR A 145 -16.71 11.01 9.40
N SER A 146 -16.17 11.42 8.25
CA SER A 146 -16.35 12.79 7.73
C SER A 146 -17.80 13.12 7.35
N ILE A 147 -18.63 12.11 7.09
CA ILE A 147 -20.07 12.27 6.82
C ILE A 147 -20.96 11.94 8.03
N GLY A 148 -20.37 11.61 9.19
CA GLY A 148 -21.09 11.27 10.43
C GLY A 148 -21.79 9.91 10.42
N TRP A 149 -21.40 8.99 9.55
CA TRP A 149 -21.96 7.64 9.46
C TRP A 149 -21.20 6.64 10.35
N PRO A 150 -21.87 5.57 10.83
CA PRO A 150 -21.19 4.53 11.59
C PRO A 150 -20.18 3.77 10.72
N ILE A 151 -18.98 3.54 11.27
CA ILE A 151 -17.92 2.72 10.68
C ILE A 151 -18.41 1.28 10.57
N ARG A 152 -18.14 0.62 9.42
CA ARG A 152 -18.53 -0.75 9.15
C ARG A 152 -17.31 -1.66 9.18
N TYR A 153 -17.51 -2.89 9.66
CA TYR A 153 -16.48 -3.91 9.63
C TYR A 153 -16.29 -4.47 8.21
N PRO A 154 -15.06 -4.85 7.85
CA PRO A 154 -14.79 -5.52 6.59
C PRO A 154 -15.52 -6.87 6.54
N ARG A 155 -15.95 -7.25 5.34
CA ARG A 155 -16.60 -8.54 5.07
C ARG A 155 -15.64 -9.45 4.32
N ASN A 156 -15.32 -10.60 4.92
CA ASN A 156 -14.34 -11.54 4.36
C ASN A 156 -14.85 -12.32 3.15
N ASN A 157 -16.16 -12.35 2.92
CA ASN A 157 -16.78 -13.03 1.78
C ASN A 157 -16.80 -12.18 0.50
N LEU A 158 -16.28 -10.96 0.53
CA LEU A 158 -16.18 -10.05 -0.62
C LEU A 158 -14.74 -9.95 -1.10
N ASN A 159 -14.55 -9.66 -2.39
CA ASN A 159 -13.25 -9.38 -2.98
C ASN A 159 -12.68 -8.05 -2.49
N TYR A 160 -11.39 -7.79 -2.72
CA TYR A 160 -10.69 -6.61 -2.21
C TYR A 160 -11.39 -5.28 -2.51
N VAL A 161 -11.76 -5.04 -3.78
CA VAL A 161 -12.41 -3.79 -4.21
C VAL A 161 -13.86 -3.73 -3.73
N ASP A 162 -14.61 -4.83 -3.87
CA ASP A 162 -16.01 -4.92 -3.42
C ASP A 162 -16.17 -4.74 -1.91
N ARG A 163 -15.14 -5.10 -1.14
CA ARG A 163 -15.08 -4.91 0.31
C ARG A 163 -14.87 -3.45 0.70
N PHE A 164 -14.22 -2.66 -0.14
CA PHE A 164 -13.96 -1.25 0.09
C PHE A 164 -15.21 -0.38 -0.20
N LEU A 165 -15.97 -0.74 -1.24
CA LEU A 165 -17.24 -0.09 -1.60
C LEU A 165 -18.34 -0.33 -0.56
#